data_AF-A3JPS7-F1
#
_entry.id   AF-A3JPS7-F1
#
_cell.length_a   1.000
_cell.length_b   1.000
_cell.length_c   1.000
_cell.angle_alpha   90.00
_cell.angle_beta   90.00
_cell.angle_gamma   90.00
#
_symmetry.space_group_name_H-M   'P 1'
#
loop_
_entity.id
_entity.type
_entity.pdbx_description
1 polymer ?
#
loop_
_entity_poly.entity_id
_entity_poly.type
_entity_poly.pdbx_seq_one_letter_code
_entity_poly.pdbx_strand_id
1 'polypeptide(L)'
;MVFWITAITLAGLVFLAILLAIFGTSSTQDKSSDLQVYRDQLAELDRDLARDLILASEHERARAEIARRILALDDQGNVSQNDSSVTSKTILAVAVGVFVVGGGALAYAKLGAVGARDLPLNARLDAIETNRQNRPSQAQAETDMPVSVDLGGVDPAYVALVEQLREKMAERQDDAQGFEVLARAESNLGNYAAAYKAMQRRIELLGDATTADEYAILAEFQVLAAGGYVSPTAETNLDKALALDSENQLARYYVGLMWAQAQRSDLAFETWQSLLTDSAPDAPWRAFIQSRLPSLAEDAGIKYSPPEPALPDATLPGPDAQTIANAADMDEADRQEMISNMVEGLAERLASDGGSAEEWARLIRALAILNQNDRAKAILAEGRQIFAASPESLALINSAGEALE
;
A
#
# COMPACT_ATOMS: atom_id res chain seq x y z
N MET A 1 -17.20 -22.96 -3.93
CA MET A 1 -17.85 -24.07 -3.18
C MET A 1 -16.88 -25.23 -2.89
N VAL A 2 -16.12 -25.71 -3.87
CA VAL A 2 -15.16 -26.82 -3.70
C VAL A 2 -14.10 -26.52 -2.62
N PHE A 3 -13.57 -25.29 -2.56
CA PHE A 3 -12.64 -24.86 -1.52
C PHE A 3 -13.22 -25.03 -0.10
N TRP A 4 -14.42 -24.51 0.17
CA TRP A 4 -15.05 -24.63 1.49
C TRP A 4 -15.31 -26.08 1.89
N ILE A 5 -15.79 -26.91 0.95
CA ILE A 5 -16.02 -28.33 1.19
C ILE A 5 -14.70 -29.02 1.56
N THR A 6 -13.63 -28.81 0.78
CA THR A 6 -12.32 -29.41 1.04
C THR A 6 -11.72 -28.95 2.36
N ALA A 7 -11.74 -27.64 2.67
CA ALA A 7 -11.23 -27.08 3.91
C ALA A 7 -11.98 -27.62 5.15
N ILE A 8 -13.33 -27.64 5.12
CA ILE A 8 -14.15 -28.17 6.22
C ILE A 8 -13.92 -29.68 6.39
N THR A 9 -13.82 -30.43 5.29
CA THR A 9 -13.58 -31.88 5.34
C THR A 9 -12.21 -32.18 5.96
N LEU A 10 -11.18 -31.44 5.56
CA LEU A 10 -9.82 -31.63 6.06
C LEU A 10 -9.71 -31.22 7.54
N ALA A 11 -10.32 -30.10 7.94
CA ALA A 11 -10.40 -29.69 9.33
C ALA A 11 -11.16 -30.71 10.19
N GLY A 12 -12.26 -31.27 9.68
CA GLY A 12 -13.04 -32.31 10.35
C GLY A 12 -12.24 -33.60 10.55
N LEU A 13 -11.46 -34.03 9.55
CA LEU A 13 -10.59 -35.21 9.65
C LEU A 13 -9.48 -35.01 10.68
N VAL A 14 -8.84 -33.83 10.71
CA VAL A 14 -7.82 -33.50 11.72
C VAL A 14 -8.42 -33.48 13.12
N PHE A 15 -9.59 -32.88 13.29
CA PHE A 15 -10.30 -32.85 14.56
C PHE A 15 -10.68 -34.27 15.04
N LEU A 16 -11.20 -35.11 14.15
CA LEU A 16 -11.49 -36.51 14.46
C LEU A 16 -10.24 -37.29 14.88
N ALA A 17 -9.11 -37.09 14.20
CA ALA A 17 -7.85 -37.73 14.55
C ALA A 17 -7.35 -37.32 15.94
N ILE A 18 -7.48 -36.03 16.30
CA ILE A 18 -7.13 -35.52 17.63
C ILE A 18 -8.06 -36.14 18.70
N LEU A 19 -9.37 -36.22 18.44
CA LEU A 19 -10.30 -36.87 19.35
C LEU A 19 -9.93 -38.35 19.55
N LEU A 20 -9.71 -39.09 18.46
CA LEU A 20 -9.31 -40.50 18.54
C LEU A 20 -7.99 -40.69 19.30
N ALA A 21 -7.02 -39.78 19.16
CA ALA A 21 -5.76 -39.84 19.90
C ALA A 21 -5.95 -39.60 21.41
N ILE A 22 -6.86 -38.69 21.80
CA ILE A 22 -7.17 -38.42 23.22
C ILE A 22 -7.93 -39.61 23.84
N PHE A 23 -8.81 -40.26 23.09
CA PHE A 23 -9.61 -41.39 23.58
C PHE A 23 -8.92 -42.75 23.44
N GLY A 24 -7.89 -42.87 22.61
CA GLY A 24 -7.22 -44.14 22.28
C GLY A 24 -6.18 -44.61 23.32
N THR A 25 -5.84 -43.79 24.32
CA THR A 25 -4.85 -44.15 25.36
C THR A 25 -5.51 -44.28 26.73
N SER A 26 -6.43 -45.24 26.85
CA SER A 26 -6.81 -45.81 28.14
C SER A 26 -6.16 -47.19 28.22
N SER A 27 -4.88 -47.26 28.61
CA SER A 27 -4.34 -48.54 29.09
C SER A 27 -4.98 -48.79 30.45
N THR A 28 -6.16 -49.42 30.46
CA THR A 28 -6.67 -50.09 31.65
C THR A 28 -5.66 -51.18 31.99
N GLN A 29 -4.75 -50.87 32.92
CA GLN A 29 -4.01 -51.90 33.63
C GLN A 29 -5.07 -52.68 34.42
N ASP A 30 -5.45 -53.81 33.86
CA ASP A 30 -6.65 -54.55 34.22
C ASP A 30 -6.47 -55.13 35.63
N LYS A 31 -7.14 -54.51 36.61
CA LYS A 31 -7.14 -54.93 38.02
C LYS A 31 -7.46 -56.43 38.18
N SER A 32 -8.15 -57.02 37.21
CA SER A 32 -8.42 -58.46 37.18
C SER A 32 -7.15 -59.30 37.01
N SER A 33 -6.15 -58.81 36.28
CA SER A 33 -4.87 -59.49 36.04
C SER A 33 -4.01 -59.54 37.30
N ASP A 34 -3.88 -58.43 38.02
CA ASP A 34 -3.11 -58.38 39.27
C ASP A 34 -3.73 -59.28 40.35
N LEU A 35 -5.07 -59.29 40.47
CA LEU A 35 -5.79 -60.15 41.42
C LEU A 35 -5.62 -61.64 41.07
N GLN A 36 -5.55 -61.99 39.80
CA GLN A 36 -5.30 -63.36 39.35
C GLN A 36 -3.87 -63.82 39.71
N VAL A 37 -2.86 -62.94 39.57
CA VAL A 37 -1.47 -63.23 39.98
C VAL A 37 -1.39 -63.52 41.48
N TYR A 38 -2.06 -62.73 42.34
CA TYR A 38 -2.04 -62.98 43.79
C TYR A 38 -2.79 -64.27 44.17
N ARG A 39 -3.84 -64.65 43.44
CA ARG A 39 -4.52 -65.94 43.63
C ARG A 39 -3.62 -67.12 43.28
N ASP A 40 -2.87 -67.00 42.18
CA ASP A 40 -1.92 -68.04 41.78
C ASP A 40 -0.77 -68.17 42.79
N GLN A 41 -0.26 -67.06 43.33
CA GLN A 41 0.74 -67.06 44.40
C GLN A 41 0.26 -67.73 45.68
N LEU A 42 -1.01 -67.53 46.07
CA LEU A 42 -1.63 -68.25 47.20
C LEU A 42 -1.69 -69.76 46.96
N ALA A 43 -2.11 -70.17 45.76
CA ALA A 43 -2.20 -71.58 45.39
C ALA A 43 -0.83 -72.26 45.24
N GLU A 44 0.22 -71.51 44.90
CA GLU A 44 1.61 -71.98 44.90
C GLU A 44 2.11 -72.19 46.33
N LEU A 45 1.81 -71.26 47.23
CA LEU A 45 2.19 -71.35 48.65
C LEU A 45 1.58 -72.59 49.33
N ASP A 46 0.29 -72.86 49.07
CA ASP A 46 -0.40 -74.06 49.59
C ASP A 46 0.24 -75.35 49.02
N ARG A 47 0.70 -75.33 47.76
CA ARG A 47 1.40 -76.47 47.12
C ARG A 47 2.79 -76.70 47.72
N ASP A 48 3.52 -75.64 48.05
CA ASP A 48 4.86 -75.74 48.63
C ASP A 48 4.82 -76.23 50.08
N LEU A 49 3.78 -75.86 50.84
CA LEU A 49 3.52 -76.45 52.17
C LEU A 49 3.19 -77.94 52.05
N ALA A 50 2.33 -78.32 51.09
CA ALA A 50 1.98 -79.72 50.86
C ALA A 50 3.17 -80.61 50.40
N ARG A 51 4.25 -79.98 49.92
CA ARG A 51 5.50 -80.63 49.51
C ARG A 51 6.60 -80.56 50.59
N ASP A 52 6.28 -80.07 51.79
CA ASP A 52 7.23 -79.85 52.90
C ASP A 52 8.44 -78.96 52.52
N LEU A 53 8.28 -78.07 51.54
CA LEU A 53 9.35 -77.15 51.10
C LEU A 53 9.47 -75.91 51.99
N ILE A 54 8.41 -75.59 52.73
CA ILE A 54 8.33 -74.44 53.65
C ILE A 54 7.72 -74.89 54.98
N LEU A 55 8.09 -74.22 56.07
CA LEU A 55 7.53 -74.50 57.39
C LEU A 55 6.11 -73.94 57.51
N ALA A 56 5.24 -74.60 58.29
CA ALA A 56 3.87 -74.14 58.52
C ALA A 56 3.79 -72.69 59.05
N SER A 57 4.76 -72.29 59.89
CA SER A 57 4.86 -70.92 60.39
C SER A 57 5.23 -69.88 59.33
N GLU A 58 5.98 -70.29 58.30
CA GLU A 58 6.36 -69.41 57.18
C GLU A 58 5.20 -69.25 56.19
N HIS A 59 4.48 -70.35 55.94
CA HIS A 59 3.26 -70.34 55.15
C HIS A 59 2.21 -69.37 55.72
N GLU A 60 1.91 -69.43 57.01
CA GLU A 60 0.93 -68.54 57.64
C GLU A 60 1.31 -67.06 57.52
N ARG A 61 2.60 -66.74 57.69
CA ARG A 61 3.11 -65.37 57.54
C ARG A 61 2.99 -64.85 56.11
N ALA A 62 3.44 -65.63 55.13
CA ALA A 62 3.37 -65.24 53.72
C ALA A 62 1.91 -65.12 53.24
N ARG A 63 1.02 -66.02 53.66
CA ARG A 63 -0.41 -65.95 53.38
C ARG A 63 -1.05 -64.69 53.95
N ALA A 64 -0.72 -64.31 55.19
CA ALA A 64 -1.23 -63.09 55.81
C ALA A 64 -0.76 -61.82 55.08
N GLU A 65 0.48 -61.82 54.57
CA GLU A 65 1.02 -60.67 53.83
C GLU A 65 0.40 -60.53 52.44
N ILE A 66 0.21 -61.64 51.71
CA ILE A 66 -0.48 -61.63 50.41
C ILE A 66 -1.94 -61.20 50.60
N ALA A 67 -2.64 -61.70 51.61
CA ALA A 67 -4.01 -61.28 51.92
C ALA A 67 -4.10 -59.78 52.25
N ARG A 68 -3.12 -59.23 52.99
CA ARG A 68 -3.03 -57.80 53.26
C ARG A 68 -2.80 -56.99 51.97
N ARG A 69 -1.99 -57.47 51.02
CA ARG A 69 -1.77 -56.83 49.72
C ARG A 69 -3.02 -56.86 48.83
N ILE A 70 -3.77 -57.97 48.84
CA ILE A 70 -5.07 -58.06 48.15
C ILE A 70 -6.06 -57.05 48.74
N LEU A 71 -6.13 -56.91 50.07
CA LEU A 71 -7.00 -55.91 50.71
C LEU A 71 -6.54 -54.47 50.41
N ALA A 72 -5.23 -54.22 50.33
CA ALA A 72 -4.70 -52.92 49.96
C ALA A 72 -5.02 -52.53 48.50
N LEU A 73 -5.18 -53.50 47.59
CA LEU A 73 -5.66 -53.25 46.22
C LEU A 73 -7.13 -52.84 46.18
N ASP A 74 -7.95 -53.34 47.11
CA ASP A 74 -9.36 -52.97 47.23
C ASP A 74 -9.51 -51.55 47.83
N ASP A 75 -8.68 -51.21 48.81
CA ASP A 75 -8.67 -49.88 49.45
C ASP A 75 -8.15 -48.78 48.50
N GLN A 76 -7.18 -49.13 47.64
CA GLN A 76 -6.76 -48.26 46.52
C GLN A 76 -7.85 -48.10 45.44
N GLY A 77 -8.88 -48.95 45.43
CA GLY A 77 -10.06 -48.82 44.58
C GLY A 77 -11.12 -47.84 45.12
N ASN A 78 -11.12 -47.57 46.43
CA ASN A 78 -12.08 -46.67 47.10
C ASN A 78 -11.55 -45.23 47.27
N VAL A 79 -10.27 -44.99 47.01
CA VAL A 79 -9.78 -43.64 46.74
C VAL A 79 -10.28 -43.28 45.34
N SER A 80 -11.48 -42.71 45.28
CA SER A 80 -12.07 -42.12 44.09
C SER A 80 -10.99 -41.30 43.37
N GLN A 81 -10.38 -41.90 42.34
CA GLN A 81 -9.76 -41.13 41.28
C GLN A 81 -10.92 -40.36 40.67
N ASN A 82 -11.01 -39.10 41.07
CA ASN A 82 -11.93 -38.14 40.51
C ASN A 82 -11.78 -38.24 38.99
N ASP A 83 -12.78 -38.79 38.31
CA ASP A 83 -12.91 -38.89 36.84
C ASP A 83 -12.93 -37.49 36.16
N SER A 84 -12.62 -36.43 36.89
CA SER A 84 -12.53 -35.06 36.43
C SER A 84 -11.40 -34.83 35.42
N SER A 85 -10.42 -35.73 35.30
CA SER A 85 -9.31 -35.55 34.35
C SER A 85 -9.72 -35.76 32.88
N VAL A 86 -10.66 -36.69 32.61
CA VAL A 86 -11.12 -36.96 31.24
C VAL A 86 -12.14 -35.93 30.81
N THR A 87 -13.12 -35.60 31.67
CA THR A 87 -14.15 -34.58 31.38
C THR A 87 -13.55 -33.17 31.24
N SER A 88 -12.50 -32.83 32.02
CA SER A 88 -11.81 -31.54 31.87
C SER A 88 -11.03 -31.45 30.56
N LYS A 89 -10.34 -32.52 30.15
CA LYS A 89 -9.60 -32.56 28.88
C LYS A 89 -10.51 -32.55 27.66
N THR A 90 -11.68 -33.18 27.72
CA THR A 90 -12.65 -33.16 26.61
C THR A 90 -13.31 -31.79 26.47
N ILE A 91 -13.70 -31.14 27.56
CA ILE A 91 -14.22 -29.76 27.53
C ILE A 91 -13.16 -28.81 26.95
N LEU A 92 -11.90 -28.95 27.36
CA LEU A 92 -10.82 -28.12 26.82
C LEU A 92 -10.58 -28.39 25.33
N ALA A 93 -10.57 -29.65 24.89
CA ALA A 93 -10.41 -30.00 23.48
C ALA A 93 -11.56 -29.48 22.60
N VAL A 94 -12.80 -29.57 23.08
CA VAL A 94 -13.97 -29.01 22.40
C VAL A 94 -13.90 -27.49 22.37
N ALA A 95 -13.55 -26.84 23.49
CA ALA A 95 -13.40 -25.38 23.55
C ALA A 95 -12.32 -24.87 22.58
N VAL A 96 -11.18 -25.55 22.50
CA VAL A 96 -10.11 -25.23 21.53
C VAL A 96 -10.58 -25.47 20.10
N GLY A 97 -11.28 -26.57 19.83
CA GLY A 97 -11.84 -26.85 18.50
C GLY A 97 -12.83 -25.77 18.04
N VAL A 98 -13.75 -25.38 18.93
CA VAL A 98 -14.71 -24.29 18.68
C VAL A 98 -13.98 -22.96 18.50
N PHE A 99 -12.96 -22.68 19.30
CA PHE A 99 -12.17 -21.46 19.17
C PHE A 99 -11.41 -21.40 17.84
N VAL A 100 -10.78 -22.49 17.40
CA VAL A 100 -10.04 -22.53 16.13
C VAL A 100 -10.99 -22.42 14.94
N VAL A 101 -12.08 -23.19 14.91
CA VAL A 101 -13.04 -23.17 13.79
C VAL A 101 -13.83 -21.88 13.77
N GLY A 102 -14.41 -21.50 14.92
CA GLY A 102 -15.22 -20.29 15.06
C GLY A 102 -14.38 -19.02 14.91
N GLY A 103 -13.20 -18.99 15.53
CA GLY A 103 -12.23 -17.90 15.40
C GLY A 103 -11.69 -17.78 13.98
N GLY A 104 -11.36 -18.90 13.32
CA GLY A 104 -10.97 -18.92 11.91
C GLY A 104 -12.08 -18.40 10.99
N ALA A 105 -13.33 -18.82 11.21
CA ALA A 105 -14.47 -18.33 10.45
C ALA A 105 -14.72 -16.82 10.66
N LEU A 106 -14.63 -16.33 11.91
CA LEU A 106 -14.74 -14.91 12.23
C LEU A 106 -13.59 -14.08 11.64
N ALA A 107 -12.37 -14.59 11.72
CA ALA A 107 -11.20 -13.96 11.13
C ALA A 107 -11.36 -13.86 9.60
N TYR A 108 -11.76 -14.94 8.94
CA TYR A 108 -12.05 -14.91 7.50
C TYR A 108 -13.22 -13.98 7.16
N ALA A 109 -14.26 -13.91 8.00
CA ALA A 109 -15.37 -13.00 7.79
C ALA A 109 -14.96 -11.51 7.90
N LYS A 110 -13.95 -11.19 8.72
CA LYS A 110 -13.44 -9.82 8.89
C LYS A 110 -12.32 -9.43 7.93
N LEU A 111 -11.39 -10.36 7.66
CA LEU A 111 -10.16 -10.11 6.88
C LEU A 111 -10.24 -10.68 5.46
N GLY A 112 -11.09 -11.69 5.24
CA GLY A 112 -11.20 -12.39 3.97
C GLY A 112 -12.22 -11.75 3.03
N ALA A 113 -12.14 -12.12 1.75
CA ALA A 113 -13.04 -11.65 0.70
C ALA A 113 -14.27 -12.57 0.57
N VAL A 114 -15.24 -12.41 1.48
CA VAL A 114 -16.49 -13.19 1.45
C VAL A 114 -17.26 -12.89 0.16
N GLY A 115 -17.57 -13.94 -0.62
CA GLY A 115 -18.31 -13.80 -1.88
C GLY A 115 -17.44 -13.55 -3.12
N ALA A 116 -16.13 -13.38 -2.95
CA ALA A 116 -15.21 -13.37 -4.09
C ALA A 116 -15.27 -14.71 -4.84
N ARG A 117 -15.40 -14.63 -6.17
CA ARG A 117 -15.35 -15.81 -7.03
C ARG A 117 -13.90 -16.21 -7.26
N ASP A 118 -13.69 -17.50 -7.50
CA ASP A 118 -12.39 -18.00 -7.96
C ASP A 118 -12.05 -17.32 -9.30
N LEU A 119 -10.90 -16.67 -9.39
CA LEU A 119 -10.39 -16.00 -10.59
C LEU A 119 -9.19 -16.79 -11.14
N PRO A 120 -9.40 -17.91 -11.86
CA PRO A 120 -8.33 -18.69 -12.44
C PRO A 120 -7.54 -17.83 -13.44
N LEU A 121 -6.24 -18.14 -13.60
CA LEU A 121 -5.32 -17.35 -14.44
C LEU A 121 -5.89 -17.09 -15.84
N ASN A 122 -6.42 -18.12 -16.52
CA ASN A 122 -6.97 -17.97 -17.86
C ASN A 122 -8.13 -16.97 -17.92
N ALA A 123 -9.07 -17.03 -16.96
CA ALA A 123 -10.17 -16.08 -16.92
C ALA A 123 -9.70 -14.64 -16.67
N ARG A 124 -8.61 -14.46 -15.93
CA ARG A 124 -7.98 -13.14 -15.73
C ARG A 124 -7.33 -12.63 -17.00
N LEU A 125 -6.62 -13.50 -17.74
CA LEU A 125 -6.01 -13.15 -19.02
C LEU A 125 -7.07 -12.81 -20.07
N ASP A 126 -8.14 -13.59 -20.17
CA ASP A 126 -9.27 -13.32 -21.07
C ASP A 126 -9.97 -12.00 -20.73
N ALA A 127 -10.13 -11.70 -19.44
CA ALA A 127 -10.69 -10.42 -18.99
C ALA A 127 -9.79 -9.24 -19.34
N ILE A 128 -8.46 -9.37 -19.19
CA ILE A 128 -7.50 -8.34 -19.60
C ILE A 128 -7.59 -8.08 -21.10
N GLU A 129 -7.60 -9.14 -21.91
CA GLU A 129 -7.68 -9.01 -23.37
C GLU A 129 -9.03 -8.41 -23.81
N THR A 130 -10.12 -8.87 -23.21
CA THR A 130 -11.46 -8.31 -23.46
C THR A 130 -11.51 -6.82 -23.11
N ASN A 131 -10.94 -6.43 -21.96
CA ASN A 131 -10.87 -5.03 -21.56
C ASN A 131 -10.02 -4.22 -22.54
N ARG A 132 -8.87 -4.75 -22.98
CA ARG A 132 -7.99 -4.10 -23.97
C ARG A 132 -8.73 -3.85 -25.30
N GLN A 133 -9.47 -4.84 -25.78
CA GLN A 133 -10.23 -4.75 -27.04
C GLN A 133 -11.42 -3.80 -26.94
N ASN A 134 -12.06 -3.71 -25.78
CA ASN A 134 -13.23 -2.87 -25.54
C ASN A 134 -12.88 -1.46 -25.03
N ARG A 135 -11.62 -1.05 -25.08
CA ARG A 135 -11.21 0.30 -24.69
C ARG A 135 -11.92 1.34 -25.56
N PRO A 136 -12.53 2.38 -24.96
CA PRO A 136 -13.15 3.46 -25.72
C PRO A 136 -12.17 4.07 -26.71
N SER A 137 -12.66 4.31 -27.93
CA SER A 137 -11.92 5.09 -28.92
C SER A 137 -11.75 6.54 -28.47
N GLN A 138 -10.84 7.28 -29.09
CA GLN A 138 -10.62 8.69 -28.80
C GLN A 138 -11.92 9.51 -28.85
N ALA A 139 -12.71 9.37 -29.92
CA ALA A 139 -13.95 10.11 -30.09
C ALA A 139 -15.04 9.73 -29.06
N GLN A 140 -15.11 8.45 -28.68
CA GLN A 140 -16.02 8.01 -27.62
C GLN A 140 -15.61 8.61 -26.28
N ALA A 141 -14.33 8.54 -25.91
CA ALA A 141 -13.84 9.11 -24.66
C ALA A 141 -14.06 10.64 -24.57
N GLU A 142 -13.81 11.38 -25.65
CA GLU A 142 -14.11 12.82 -25.73
C GLU A 142 -15.60 13.14 -25.55
N THR A 143 -16.49 12.25 -26.00
CA THR A 143 -17.94 12.41 -25.87
C THR A 143 -18.42 12.05 -24.47
N ASP A 144 -17.90 10.96 -23.91
CA ASP A 144 -18.28 10.44 -22.59
C ASP A 144 -17.72 11.32 -21.46
N MET A 145 -16.61 12.01 -21.72
CA MET A 145 -15.92 12.90 -20.79
C MET A 145 -15.70 14.28 -21.43
N PRO A 146 -16.75 15.09 -21.60
CA PRO A 146 -16.61 16.43 -22.16
C PRO A 146 -15.75 17.27 -21.22
N VAL A 147 -14.57 17.65 -21.69
CA VAL A 147 -13.66 18.51 -20.92
C VAL A 147 -14.07 19.96 -21.11
N SER A 148 -14.62 20.56 -20.05
CA SER A 148 -14.76 22.01 -19.93
C SER A 148 -13.73 22.53 -18.95
N VAL A 149 -12.55 22.92 -19.45
CA VAL A 149 -11.59 23.65 -18.62
C VAL A 149 -12.03 25.11 -18.57
N ASP A 150 -12.56 25.55 -17.43
CA ASP A 150 -12.66 26.98 -17.17
C ASP A 150 -11.28 27.50 -16.80
N LEU A 151 -10.58 28.04 -17.80
CA LEU A 151 -9.25 28.59 -17.63
C LEU A 151 -9.26 29.92 -16.89
N GLY A 152 -10.43 30.53 -16.64
CA GLY A 152 -10.58 31.80 -15.95
C GLY A 152 -9.97 32.98 -16.70
N GLY A 153 -10.77 33.99 -17.03
CA GLY A 153 -10.24 35.31 -17.43
C GLY A 153 -9.31 35.32 -18.66
N VAL A 154 -9.48 34.39 -19.61
CA VAL A 154 -8.73 34.43 -20.87
C VAL A 154 -9.01 35.77 -21.57
N ASP A 155 -7.94 36.48 -21.91
CA ASP A 155 -8.05 37.79 -22.58
C ASP A 155 -8.85 37.65 -23.89
N PRO A 156 -9.97 38.38 -24.06
CA PRO A 156 -10.73 38.38 -25.31
C PRO A 156 -9.89 38.72 -26.54
N ALA A 157 -8.82 39.52 -26.39
CA ALA A 157 -7.88 39.81 -27.46
C ALA A 157 -7.09 38.57 -27.90
N TYR A 158 -6.72 37.71 -26.96
CA TYR A 158 -6.07 36.44 -27.27
C TYR A 158 -7.02 35.49 -27.99
N VAL A 159 -8.28 35.39 -27.54
CA VAL A 159 -9.30 34.58 -28.24
C VAL A 159 -9.46 35.04 -29.69
N ALA A 160 -9.58 36.36 -29.92
CA ALA A 160 -9.68 36.92 -31.26
C ALA A 160 -8.43 36.64 -32.12
N LEU A 161 -7.24 36.64 -31.52
CA LEU A 161 -6.00 36.28 -32.21
C LEU A 161 -6.00 34.81 -32.64
N VAL A 162 -6.47 33.90 -31.79
CA VAL A 162 -6.57 32.48 -32.15
C VAL A 162 -7.59 32.25 -33.27
N GLU A 163 -8.71 32.98 -33.29
CA GLU A 163 -9.66 32.92 -34.42
C GLU A 163 -9.01 33.36 -35.73
N GLN A 164 -8.26 34.47 -35.74
CA GLN A 164 -7.52 34.90 -36.93
C GLN A 164 -6.49 33.86 -37.36
N LEU A 165 -5.84 33.20 -36.40
CA LEU A 165 -4.89 32.12 -36.70
C LEU A 165 -5.59 30.93 -37.35
N ARG A 166 -6.78 30.52 -36.87
CA ARG A 166 -7.58 29.46 -37.49
C ARG A 166 -7.94 29.78 -38.93
N GLU A 167 -8.41 31.00 -39.20
CA GLU A 167 -8.73 31.45 -40.56
C GLU A 167 -7.51 31.38 -41.48
N LYS A 168 -6.35 31.85 -41.01
CA LYS A 168 -5.11 31.80 -41.79
C LYS A 168 -4.61 30.40 -42.03
N MET A 169 -4.73 29.50 -41.06
CA MET A 169 -4.35 28.10 -41.22
C MET A 169 -5.30 27.31 -42.12
N ALA A 170 -6.57 27.74 -42.26
CA ALA A 170 -7.47 27.17 -43.25
C ALA A 170 -7.02 27.45 -44.70
N GLU A 171 -6.37 28.60 -44.94
CA GLU A 171 -5.78 28.97 -46.24
C GLU A 171 -4.40 28.35 -46.46
N ARG A 172 -3.60 28.18 -45.40
CA ARG A 172 -2.20 27.73 -45.44
C ARG A 172 -2.03 26.30 -44.92
N GLN A 173 -2.56 25.33 -45.65
CA GLN A 173 -2.56 23.93 -45.23
C GLN A 173 -1.19 23.23 -45.36
N ASP A 174 -0.18 23.90 -45.90
CA ASP A 174 1.20 23.43 -46.10
C ASP A 174 2.21 24.03 -45.12
N ASP A 175 1.76 24.86 -44.16
CA ASP A 175 2.63 25.53 -43.19
C ASP A 175 2.70 24.76 -41.85
N ALA A 176 3.69 23.88 -41.75
CA ALA A 176 3.92 23.05 -40.55
C ALA A 176 4.18 23.89 -39.29
N GLN A 177 4.89 25.01 -39.42
CA GLN A 177 5.17 25.93 -38.31
C GLN A 177 3.91 26.68 -37.89
N GLY A 178 3.05 27.05 -38.84
CA GLY A 178 1.73 27.61 -38.54
C GLY A 178 0.87 26.65 -37.71
N PHE A 179 0.90 25.35 -38.02
CA PHE A 179 0.16 24.33 -37.26
C PHE A 179 0.75 24.08 -35.86
N GLU A 180 2.06 24.24 -35.67
CA GLU A 180 2.67 24.27 -34.33
C GLU A 180 2.08 25.39 -33.46
N VAL A 181 2.09 26.61 -34.00
CA VAL A 181 1.61 27.78 -33.27
C VAL A 181 0.13 27.63 -32.97
N LEU A 182 -0.66 27.12 -33.93
CA LEU A 182 -2.08 26.85 -33.72
C LEU A 182 -2.32 25.80 -32.63
N ALA A 183 -1.57 24.68 -32.64
CA ALA A 183 -1.71 23.64 -31.63
C ALA A 183 -1.48 24.19 -30.20
N ARG A 184 -0.41 24.96 -30.01
CA ARG A 184 -0.11 25.63 -28.73
C ARG A 184 -1.17 26.67 -28.36
N ALA A 185 -1.65 27.43 -29.35
CA ALA A 185 -2.65 28.45 -29.11
C ALA A 185 -3.97 27.85 -28.62
N GLU A 186 -4.40 26.75 -29.23
CA GLU A 186 -5.59 26.00 -28.85
C GLU A 186 -5.44 25.31 -27.50
N SER A 187 -4.27 24.73 -27.18
CA SER A 187 -4.04 24.12 -25.87
C SER A 187 -4.14 25.16 -24.75
N ASN A 188 -3.63 26.38 -24.98
CA ASN A 188 -3.75 27.50 -24.04
C ASN A 188 -5.20 27.99 -23.86
N LEU A 189 -6.09 27.70 -24.81
CA LEU A 189 -7.54 27.95 -24.68
C LEU A 189 -8.28 26.74 -24.09
N GLY A 190 -7.58 25.65 -23.77
CA GLY A 190 -8.18 24.40 -23.29
C GLY A 190 -8.89 23.62 -24.39
N ASN A 191 -8.80 24.06 -25.65
CA ASN A 191 -9.39 23.40 -26.83
C ASN A 191 -8.50 22.25 -27.30
N TYR A 192 -8.24 21.27 -26.45
CA TYR A 192 -7.30 20.18 -26.74
C TYR A 192 -7.68 19.37 -27.98
N ALA A 193 -8.97 19.26 -28.29
CA ALA A 193 -9.45 18.62 -29.51
C ALA A 193 -9.01 19.34 -30.79
N ALA A 194 -8.96 20.67 -30.77
CA ALA A 194 -8.41 21.46 -31.87
C ALA A 194 -6.87 21.41 -31.87
N ALA A 195 -6.26 21.43 -30.67
CA ALA A 195 -4.81 21.34 -30.51
C ALA A 195 -4.22 20.07 -31.12
N TYR A 196 -4.79 18.89 -30.82
CA TYR A 196 -4.26 17.65 -31.39
C TYR A 196 -4.51 17.54 -32.90
N LYS A 197 -5.60 18.12 -33.44
CA LYS A 197 -5.85 18.15 -34.90
C LYS A 197 -4.83 19.00 -35.63
N ALA A 198 -4.48 20.15 -35.07
CA ALA A 198 -3.39 20.99 -35.61
C ALA A 198 -2.04 20.25 -35.53
N MET A 199 -1.76 19.59 -34.41
CA MET A 199 -0.53 18.81 -34.24
C MET A 199 -0.44 17.60 -35.20
N GLN A 200 -1.56 16.91 -35.47
CA GLN A 200 -1.64 15.87 -36.50
C GLN A 200 -1.26 16.42 -37.87
N ARG A 201 -1.81 17.58 -38.23
CA ARG A 201 -1.50 18.20 -39.53
C ARG A 201 -0.03 18.60 -39.64
N ARG A 202 0.57 19.09 -38.56
CA ARG A 202 2.02 19.33 -38.50
C ARG A 202 2.81 18.05 -38.77
N ILE A 203 2.50 16.96 -38.07
CA ILE A 203 3.19 15.68 -38.23
C ILE A 203 3.07 15.15 -39.67
N GLU A 204 1.89 15.26 -40.28
CA GLU A 204 1.69 14.90 -41.69
C GLU A 204 2.61 15.69 -42.65
N LEU A 205 2.84 16.98 -42.37
CA LEU A 205 3.69 17.84 -43.18
C LEU A 205 5.19 17.58 -42.96
N LEU A 206 5.58 17.21 -41.74
CA LEU A 206 6.97 16.86 -41.41
C LEU A 206 7.37 15.50 -41.99
N GLY A 207 6.45 14.54 -42.04
CA GLY A 207 6.73 13.19 -42.49
C GLY A 207 7.88 12.55 -41.69
N ASP A 208 8.94 12.12 -42.38
CA ASP A 208 10.11 11.48 -41.78
C ASP A 208 10.92 12.40 -40.85
N ALA A 209 10.70 13.72 -40.91
CA ALA A 209 11.34 14.67 -39.99
C ALA A 209 10.64 14.74 -38.62
N THR A 210 9.58 13.98 -38.40
CA THR A 210 8.85 13.95 -37.13
C THR A 210 9.72 13.38 -36.01
N THR A 211 9.75 14.08 -34.88
CA THR A 211 10.52 13.77 -33.67
C THR A 211 9.68 13.00 -32.65
N ALA A 212 10.36 12.42 -31.65
CA ALA A 212 9.69 11.75 -30.53
C ALA A 212 8.78 12.71 -29.73
N ASP A 213 9.25 13.94 -29.48
CA ASP A 213 8.50 14.96 -28.75
C ASP A 213 7.20 15.34 -29.45
N GLU A 214 7.20 15.39 -30.79
CA GLU A 214 6.00 15.72 -31.55
C GLU A 214 4.91 14.65 -31.41
N TYR A 215 5.30 13.37 -31.39
CA TYR A 215 4.37 12.29 -31.08
C TYR A 215 3.91 12.29 -29.62
N ALA A 216 4.80 12.60 -28.67
CA ALA A 216 4.47 12.67 -27.25
C ALA A 216 3.49 13.81 -26.94
N ILE A 217 3.71 15.00 -27.50
CA ILE A 217 2.81 16.17 -27.38
C ILE A 217 1.47 15.91 -28.07
N LEU A 218 1.47 15.24 -29.23
CA LEU A 218 0.23 14.83 -29.88
C LEU A 218 -0.59 13.90 -28.96
N ALA A 219 0.06 12.91 -28.35
CA ALA A 219 -0.59 12.02 -27.40
C ALA A 219 -1.09 12.76 -26.16
N GLU A 220 -0.31 13.69 -25.60
CA GLU A 220 -0.73 14.55 -24.50
C GLU A 220 -2.03 15.28 -24.80
N PHE A 221 -2.12 15.98 -25.95
CA PHE A 221 -3.35 16.70 -26.32
C PHE A 221 -4.53 15.75 -26.53
N GLN A 222 -4.31 14.53 -27.02
CA GLN A 222 -5.35 13.51 -27.12
C GLN A 222 -5.84 13.05 -25.74
N VAL A 223 -4.91 12.83 -24.81
CA VAL A 223 -5.23 12.45 -23.43
C VAL A 223 -5.99 13.57 -22.72
N LEU A 224 -5.54 14.82 -22.86
CA LEU A 224 -6.21 15.99 -22.28
C LEU A 224 -7.59 16.23 -22.88
N ALA A 225 -7.77 16.03 -24.19
CA ALA A 225 -9.08 16.10 -24.83
C ALA A 225 -10.04 15.02 -24.32
N ALA A 226 -9.53 13.85 -23.91
CA ALA A 226 -10.28 12.74 -23.34
C ALA A 226 -10.34 12.75 -21.81
N GLY A 227 -10.17 13.90 -21.16
CA GLY A 227 -10.32 14.05 -19.71
C GLY A 227 -9.25 13.30 -18.90
N GLY A 228 -8.06 13.09 -19.48
CA GLY A 228 -6.98 12.35 -18.85
C GLY A 228 -6.94 10.86 -19.19
N TYR A 229 -7.89 10.34 -19.96
CA TYR A 229 -7.88 8.94 -20.41
C TYR A 229 -6.88 8.72 -21.56
N VAL A 230 -6.03 7.69 -21.43
CA VAL A 230 -5.12 7.28 -22.52
C VAL A 230 -5.88 6.36 -23.46
N SER A 231 -6.34 6.89 -24.59
CA SER A 231 -7.05 6.11 -25.63
C SER A 231 -6.09 5.23 -26.45
N PRO A 232 -6.60 4.24 -27.20
CA PRO A 232 -5.76 3.44 -28.11
C PRO A 232 -5.03 4.29 -29.17
N THR A 233 -5.63 5.41 -29.59
CA THR A 233 -4.99 6.36 -30.52
C THR A 233 -3.83 7.09 -29.86
N ALA A 234 -3.99 7.52 -28.61
CA ALA A 234 -2.93 8.15 -27.84
C ALA A 234 -1.78 7.17 -27.57
N GLU A 235 -2.09 5.94 -27.15
CA GLU A 235 -1.12 4.85 -26.99
C GLU A 235 -0.29 4.63 -28.26
N THR A 236 -0.92 4.58 -29.44
CA THR A 236 -0.20 4.42 -30.71
C THR A 236 0.82 5.55 -30.96
N ASN A 237 0.52 6.78 -30.54
CA ASN A 237 1.46 7.90 -30.67
C ASN A 237 2.55 7.85 -29.59
N LEU A 238 2.23 7.44 -28.36
CA LEU A 238 3.22 7.19 -27.31
C LEU A 238 4.22 6.10 -27.73
N ASP A 239 3.73 5.02 -28.34
CA ASP A 239 4.58 3.94 -28.86
C ASP A 239 5.54 4.46 -29.95
N LYS A 240 5.07 5.33 -30.84
CA LYS A 240 5.92 5.98 -31.85
C LYS A 240 6.96 6.90 -31.21
N ALA A 241 6.57 7.68 -30.20
CA ALA A 241 7.49 8.53 -29.46
C ALA A 241 8.62 7.69 -28.83
N LEU A 242 8.25 6.62 -28.12
CA LEU A 242 9.20 5.72 -27.44
C LEU A 242 10.05 4.87 -28.40
N ALA A 243 9.54 4.60 -29.61
CA ALA A 243 10.32 3.94 -30.65
C ALA A 243 11.40 4.84 -31.25
N LEU A 244 11.17 6.16 -31.29
CA LEU A 244 12.16 7.16 -31.74
C LEU A 244 13.12 7.54 -30.62
N ASP A 245 12.61 7.70 -29.39
CA ASP A 245 13.38 8.01 -28.20
C ASP A 245 12.78 7.27 -26.99
N SER A 246 13.44 6.20 -26.57
CA SER A 246 12.99 5.42 -25.42
C SER A 246 13.04 6.20 -24.12
N GLU A 247 13.85 7.26 -24.03
CA GLU A 247 14.05 8.12 -22.85
C GLU A 247 13.06 9.29 -22.78
N ASN A 248 12.16 9.42 -23.75
CA ASN A 248 11.20 10.52 -23.80
C ASN A 248 10.33 10.56 -22.52
N GLN A 249 10.60 11.55 -21.66
CA GLN A 249 10.03 11.61 -20.31
C GLN A 249 8.51 11.84 -20.32
N LEU A 250 8.02 12.66 -21.26
CA LEU A 250 6.58 12.91 -21.43
C LEU A 250 5.84 11.64 -21.88
N ALA A 251 6.41 10.89 -22.83
CA ALA A 251 5.81 9.65 -23.28
C ALA A 251 5.81 8.59 -22.16
N ARG A 252 6.91 8.45 -21.41
CA ARG A 252 7.00 7.57 -20.23
C ARG A 252 5.98 7.93 -19.16
N TYR A 253 5.74 9.22 -18.93
CA TYR A 253 4.71 9.68 -17.99
C TYR A 253 3.33 9.15 -18.37
N TYR A 254 2.92 9.36 -19.63
CA TYR A 254 1.60 8.93 -20.11
C TYR A 254 1.46 7.41 -20.27
N VAL A 255 2.55 6.69 -20.60
CA VAL A 255 2.54 5.21 -20.58
C VAL A 255 2.34 4.69 -19.15
N GLY A 256 3.01 5.27 -18.15
CA GLY A 256 2.75 4.93 -16.76
C GLY A 256 1.31 5.23 -16.32
N LEU A 257 0.74 6.36 -16.80
CA LEU A 257 -0.68 6.69 -16.57
C LEU A 257 -1.61 5.65 -17.20
N MET A 258 -1.32 5.21 -18.43
CA MET A 258 -2.08 4.16 -19.10
C MET A 258 -2.04 2.85 -18.29
N TRP A 259 -0.86 2.44 -17.79
CA TRP A 259 -0.75 1.24 -16.96
C TRP A 259 -1.56 1.35 -15.67
N ALA A 260 -1.53 2.51 -15.01
CA ALA A 260 -2.33 2.76 -13.82
C ALA A 260 -3.84 2.67 -14.12
N GLN A 261 -4.29 3.25 -15.25
CA GLN A 261 -5.69 3.17 -15.71
C GLN A 261 -6.11 1.73 -16.06
N ALA A 262 -5.18 0.92 -16.58
CA ALA A 262 -5.38 -0.48 -16.90
C ALA A 262 -5.28 -1.43 -15.67
N GLN A 263 -5.18 -0.89 -14.45
CA GLN A 263 -4.98 -1.65 -13.20
C GLN A 263 -3.73 -2.54 -13.23
N ARG A 264 -2.72 -2.14 -13.99
CA ARG A 264 -1.39 -2.76 -14.03
C ARG A 264 -0.45 -1.99 -13.13
N SER A 265 -0.72 -2.02 -11.83
CA SER A 265 0.05 -1.29 -10.81
C SER A 265 1.53 -1.70 -10.80
N ASP A 266 1.84 -2.94 -11.19
CA ASP A 266 3.19 -3.45 -11.39
C ASP A 266 3.95 -2.66 -12.48
N LEU A 267 3.38 -2.58 -13.68
CA LEU A 267 3.99 -1.87 -14.81
C LEU A 267 3.98 -0.35 -14.61
N ALA A 268 2.91 0.18 -14.01
CA ALA A 268 2.81 1.60 -13.68
C ALA A 268 3.92 2.01 -12.70
N PHE A 269 4.08 1.24 -11.62
CA PHE A 269 5.13 1.47 -10.63
C PHE A 269 6.52 1.43 -11.27
N GLU A 270 6.83 0.39 -12.04
CA GLU A 270 8.14 0.25 -12.70
C GLU A 270 8.44 1.44 -13.63
N THR A 271 7.49 1.78 -14.49
CA THR A 271 7.63 2.88 -15.47
C THR A 271 7.86 4.21 -14.77
N TRP A 272 7.06 4.52 -13.77
CA TRP A 272 7.10 5.80 -13.07
C TRP A 272 8.26 5.92 -12.07
N GLN A 273 8.68 4.81 -11.45
CA GLN A 273 9.88 4.79 -10.60
C GLN A 273 11.14 5.04 -11.43
N SER A 274 11.24 4.43 -12.61
CA SER A 274 12.34 4.72 -13.55
C SER A 274 12.31 6.18 -13.98
N LEU A 275 11.15 6.67 -14.43
CA LEU A 275 10.98 8.07 -14.83
C LEU A 275 11.41 9.04 -13.73
N LEU A 276 11.01 8.83 -12.47
CA LEU A 276 11.40 9.70 -11.36
C LEU A 276 12.90 9.74 -11.08
N THR A 277 13.59 8.64 -11.36
CA THR A 277 15.05 8.54 -11.21
C THR A 277 15.76 9.43 -12.22
N ASP A 278 15.21 9.51 -13.44
CA ASP A 278 15.78 10.29 -14.56
C ASP A 278 15.25 11.74 -14.61
N SER A 279 14.19 12.04 -13.85
CA SER A 279 13.52 13.35 -13.87
C SER A 279 14.27 14.40 -13.06
N ALA A 280 14.31 15.63 -13.58
CA ALA A 280 14.74 16.79 -12.82
C ALA A 280 13.89 17.02 -11.56
N PRO A 281 14.42 17.69 -10.52
CA PRO A 281 13.68 17.96 -9.28
C PRO A 281 12.39 18.77 -9.46
N ASP A 282 12.32 19.60 -10.49
CA ASP A 282 11.20 20.50 -10.85
C ASP A 282 10.31 19.95 -11.96
N ALA A 283 10.52 18.70 -12.40
CA ALA A 283 9.71 18.10 -13.45
C ALA A 283 8.21 18.07 -13.05
N PRO A 284 7.29 18.46 -13.94
CA PRO A 284 5.89 18.74 -13.58
C PRO A 284 5.12 17.51 -13.10
N TRP A 285 5.51 16.31 -13.55
CA TRP A 285 4.91 15.05 -13.11
C TRP A 285 5.48 14.53 -11.78
N ARG A 286 6.59 15.08 -11.27
CA ARG A 286 7.34 14.49 -10.15
C ARG A 286 6.48 14.35 -8.89
N ALA A 287 5.83 15.44 -8.47
CA ALA A 287 4.96 15.44 -7.28
C ALA A 287 3.77 14.48 -7.44
N PHE A 288 3.15 14.47 -8.62
CA PHE A 288 2.04 13.56 -8.90
C PHE A 288 2.49 12.09 -8.80
N ILE A 289 3.58 11.72 -9.45
CA ILE A 289 4.08 10.34 -9.42
C ILE A 289 4.47 9.94 -8.00
N GLN A 290 5.21 10.78 -7.27
CA GLN A 290 5.61 10.51 -5.89
C GLN A 290 4.40 10.24 -4.98
N SER A 291 3.30 10.96 -5.18
CA SER A 291 2.05 10.73 -4.44
C SER A 291 1.37 9.40 -4.77
N ARG A 292 1.63 8.83 -5.95
CA ARG A 292 0.96 7.61 -6.46
C ARG A 292 1.77 6.33 -6.26
N LEU A 293 3.10 6.40 -6.21
CA LEU A 293 3.94 5.22 -6.06
C LEU A 293 3.63 4.35 -4.83
N PRO A 294 3.32 4.88 -3.64
CA PRO A 294 3.02 4.03 -2.47
C PRO A 294 1.83 3.11 -2.70
N SER A 295 0.72 3.65 -3.23
CA SER A 295 -0.48 2.85 -3.49
C SER A 295 -0.24 1.83 -4.61
N LEU A 296 0.48 2.22 -5.67
CA LEU A 296 0.81 1.30 -6.76
C LEU A 296 1.69 0.16 -6.29
N ALA A 297 2.65 0.44 -5.40
CA ALA A 297 3.50 -0.58 -4.81
C ALA A 297 2.71 -1.55 -3.93
N GLU A 298 1.80 -1.03 -3.10
CA GLU A 298 0.91 -1.86 -2.28
C GLU A 298 0.05 -2.79 -3.14
N ASP A 299 -0.61 -2.24 -4.17
CA ASP A 299 -1.44 -3.02 -5.11
C ASP A 299 -0.64 -4.08 -5.87
N ALA A 300 0.63 -3.79 -6.18
CA ALA A 300 1.54 -4.70 -6.85
C ALA A 300 2.25 -5.70 -5.89
N GLY A 301 2.06 -5.57 -4.58
CA GLY A 301 2.79 -6.36 -3.57
C GLY A 301 4.29 -6.07 -3.52
N ILE A 302 4.71 -4.90 -4.02
CA ILE A 302 6.10 -4.43 -4.03
C ILE A 302 6.39 -3.76 -2.69
N LYS A 303 7.47 -4.20 -2.01
CA LYS A 303 7.95 -3.50 -0.82
C LYS A 303 8.64 -2.21 -1.23
N TYR A 304 7.88 -1.12 -1.17
CA TYR A 304 8.38 0.22 -1.44
C TYR A 304 8.23 1.06 -0.18
N SER A 305 9.30 1.77 0.17
CA SER A 305 9.27 2.83 1.16
C SER A 305 9.68 4.09 0.41
N PRO A 306 8.84 5.14 0.39
CA PRO A 306 9.22 6.40 -0.21
C PRO A 306 10.54 6.86 0.41
N PRO A 307 11.46 7.45 -0.37
CA PRO A 307 12.58 8.14 0.24
C PRO A 307 12.00 9.15 1.22
N GLU A 308 12.49 9.14 2.46
CA GLU A 308 12.10 10.15 3.44
C GLU A 308 12.22 11.51 2.75
N PRO A 309 11.21 12.39 2.85
CA PRO A 309 11.36 13.74 2.33
C PRO A 309 12.67 14.23 2.90
N ALA A 310 13.61 14.64 2.03
CA ALA A 310 14.87 15.18 2.48
C ALA A 310 14.51 16.32 3.42
N LEU A 311 14.58 16.06 4.72
CA LEU A 311 14.45 17.09 5.73
C LEU A 311 15.52 18.09 5.30
N PRO A 312 15.17 19.36 4.99
CA PRO A 312 16.18 20.35 4.66
C PRO A 312 17.19 20.32 5.80
N ASP A 313 18.41 19.91 5.45
CA ASP A 313 19.45 19.36 6.32
C ASP A 313 19.12 19.26 7.82
N ALA A 314 19.22 18.05 8.39
CA ALA A 314 19.20 17.82 9.84
C ALA A 314 20.31 18.55 10.63
N THR A 315 21.09 19.42 9.97
CA THR A 315 22.04 20.37 10.59
C THR A 315 21.37 21.70 10.98
N LEU A 316 20.16 21.98 10.51
CA LEU A 316 19.42 23.17 10.91
C LEU A 316 18.80 22.96 12.30
N PRO A 317 19.07 23.83 13.29
CA PRO A 317 18.49 23.72 14.63
C PRO A 317 16.96 23.63 14.54
N GLY A 318 16.40 22.56 15.08
CA GLY A 318 14.97 22.30 15.10
C GLY A 318 14.60 21.49 16.36
N PRO A 319 13.31 21.48 16.74
CA PRO A 319 12.85 20.65 17.84
C PRO A 319 13.23 19.20 17.58
N ASP A 320 13.80 18.55 18.59
CA ASP A 320 14.16 17.14 18.50
C ASP A 320 12.91 16.26 18.36
N ALA A 321 13.12 15.00 17.96
CA ALA A 321 12.02 14.05 17.75
C ALA A 321 11.14 13.87 19.00
N GLN A 322 11.70 14.05 20.21
CA GLN A 322 10.94 13.96 21.44
C GLN A 322 10.01 15.17 21.62
N THR A 323 10.48 16.36 21.25
CA THR A 323 9.69 17.59 21.28
C THR A 323 8.54 17.52 20.29
N ILE A 324 8.75 16.94 19.10
CA ILE A 324 7.70 16.71 18.10
C ILE A 324 6.67 15.70 18.61
N ALA A 325 7.11 14.61 19.26
CA ALA A 325 6.21 13.62 19.85
C ALA A 325 5.36 14.21 20.97
N ASN A 326 5.97 15.02 21.85
CA ASN A 326 5.25 15.69 22.93
C ASN A 326 4.21 16.70 22.41
N ALA A 327 4.49 17.35 21.27
CA ALA A 327 3.57 18.30 20.62
C ALA A 327 2.29 17.63 20.07
N ALA A 328 2.37 16.34 19.72
CA ALA A 328 1.23 15.58 19.22
C ALA A 328 0.16 15.33 20.31
N ASP A 329 0.58 15.27 21.57
CA ASP A 329 -0.28 15.04 22.73
C ASP A 329 -0.87 16.33 23.34
N MET A 330 -0.44 17.51 22.87
CA MET A 330 -0.94 18.82 23.33
C MET A 330 -2.29 19.17 22.70
N ASP A 331 -3.07 20.00 23.40
CA ASP A 331 -4.27 20.60 22.81
C ASP A 331 -3.90 21.65 21.74
N GLU A 332 -4.88 22.00 20.90
CA GLU A 332 -4.61 22.84 19.72
C GLU A 332 -4.20 24.27 20.10
N ALA A 333 -4.70 24.80 21.22
CA ALA A 333 -4.38 26.16 21.67
C ALA A 333 -2.94 26.23 22.21
N ASP A 334 -2.57 25.29 23.08
CA ASP A 334 -1.23 25.18 23.65
C ASP A 334 -0.19 24.87 22.57
N ARG A 335 -0.55 24.04 21.58
CA ARG A 335 0.30 23.75 20.41
C ARG A 335 0.55 25.03 19.60
N GLN A 336 -0.49 25.84 19.37
CA GLN A 336 -0.35 27.07 18.58
C GLN A 336 0.45 28.15 19.31
N GLU A 337 0.34 28.26 20.63
CA GLU A 337 1.17 29.13 21.47
C GLU A 337 2.64 28.69 21.44
N MET A 338 2.90 27.38 21.60
CA MET A 338 4.24 26.81 21.49
C MET A 338 4.88 27.09 20.11
N ILE A 339 4.14 26.88 19.02
CA ILE A 339 4.62 27.17 17.66
C ILE A 339 4.92 28.66 17.51
N SER A 340 4.06 29.55 18.01
CA SER A 340 4.28 31.00 17.94
C SER A 340 5.56 31.42 18.64
N ASN A 341 5.82 30.91 19.85
CA ASN A 341 7.04 31.19 20.61
C ASN A 341 8.31 30.65 19.90
N MET A 342 8.23 29.47 19.28
CA MET A 342 9.34 28.91 18.51
C MET A 342 9.67 29.74 17.27
N VAL A 343 8.66 30.20 16.55
CA VAL A 343 8.82 31.05 15.36
C VAL A 343 9.40 32.41 15.73
N GLU A 344 8.99 32.97 16.87
CA GLU A 344 9.51 34.24 17.39
C GLU A 344 10.99 34.14 17.77
N GLY A 345 11.38 33.07 18.47
CA GLY A 345 12.80 32.82 18.80
C GLY A 345 13.67 32.62 17.55
N LEU A 346 13.14 31.96 16.50
CA LEU A 346 13.84 31.85 15.22
C LEU A 346 14.01 33.22 14.55
N ALA A 347 12.97 34.06 14.57
CA ALA A 347 13.01 35.40 13.99
C ALA A 347 14.03 36.31 14.68
N GLU A 348 14.05 36.33 16.02
CA GLU A 348 14.99 37.14 16.80
C GLU A 348 16.45 36.73 16.57
N ARG A 349 16.70 35.41 16.53
CA ARG A 349 18.05 34.89 16.25
C ARG A 349 18.49 35.22 14.83
N LEU A 350 17.63 35.03 13.82
CA LEU A 350 17.97 35.36 12.43
C LEU A 350 18.25 36.85 12.23
N ALA A 351 17.52 37.72 12.95
CA ALA A 351 17.77 39.16 12.93
C ALA A 351 19.10 39.55 13.60
N SER A 352 19.55 38.79 14.61
CA SER A 352 20.74 39.12 15.41
C SER A 352 22.04 38.48 14.87
N ASP A 353 21.99 37.18 14.59
CA ASP A 353 23.15 36.36 14.24
C ASP A 353 23.24 36.10 12.73
N GLY A 354 22.21 36.49 11.97
CA GLY A 354 22.04 36.08 10.59
C GLY A 354 21.69 34.58 10.48
N GLY A 355 21.60 34.10 9.24
CA GLY A 355 21.34 32.68 8.98
C GLY A 355 21.42 32.34 7.51
N SER A 356 21.31 31.05 7.24
CA SER A 356 21.27 30.47 5.90
C SER A 356 19.93 30.75 5.20
N ALA A 357 19.92 30.69 3.87
CA ALA A 357 18.72 30.95 3.07
C ALA A 357 17.58 29.98 3.43
N GLU A 358 17.93 28.76 3.82
CA GLU A 358 17.04 27.69 4.27
C GLU A 358 16.31 28.06 5.56
N GLU A 359 16.99 28.71 6.51
CA GLU A 359 16.41 29.16 7.78
C GLU A 359 15.46 30.34 7.58
N TRP A 360 15.83 31.28 6.71
CA TRP A 360 14.97 32.40 6.31
C TRP A 360 13.72 31.89 5.56
N ALA A 361 13.89 30.97 4.62
CA ALA A 361 12.78 30.32 3.92
C ALA A 361 11.84 29.57 4.88
N ARG A 362 12.38 28.91 5.91
CA ARG A 362 11.59 28.24 6.95
C ARG A 362 10.76 29.23 7.77
N LEU A 363 11.35 30.36 8.17
CA LEU A 363 10.65 31.41 8.90
C LEU A 363 9.48 31.98 8.08
N ILE A 364 9.69 32.26 6.79
CA ILE A 364 8.66 32.78 5.88
C ILE A 364 7.46 31.81 5.81
N ARG A 365 7.72 30.52 5.60
CA ARG A 365 6.66 29.49 5.55
C ARG A 365 5.93 29.33 6.89
N ALA A 366 6.66 29.37 8.01
CA ALA A 366 6.06 29.25 9.32
C ALA A 366 5.12 30.43 9.63
N LEU A 367 5.51 31.65 9.29
CA LEU A 367 4.66 32.84 9.42
C LEU A 367 3.41 32.78 8.53
N ALA A 368 3.54 32.25 7.31
CA ALA A 368 2.40 32.04 6.41
C ALA A 368 1.37 31.05 6.98
N ILE A 369 1.84 29.91 7.53
CA ILE A 369 0.97 28.90 8.18
C ILE A 369 0.24 29.49 9.39
N LEU A 370 0.90 30.38 10.14
CA LEU A 370 0.31 31.09 11.28
C LEU A 370 -0.60 32.26 10.88
N ASN A 371 -0.89 32.46 9.59
CA ASN A 371 -1.64 33.59 9.04
C ASN A 371 -1.03 34.96 9.36
N GLN A 372 0.28 35.04 9.65
CA GLN A 372 1.01 36.27 9.91
C GLN A 372 1.60 36.85 8.60
N ASN A 373 0.74 37.04 7.60
CA ASN A 373 1.14 37.33 6.22
C ASN A 373 1.92 38.64 6.05
N ASP A 374 1.59 39.67 6.83
CA ASP A 374 2.32 40.95 6.79
C ASP A 374 3.76 40.82 7.28
N ARG A 375 3.98 40.05 8.36
CA ARG A 375 5.33 39.72 8.84
C ARG A 375 6.06 38.84 7.85
N ALA A 376 5.39 37.84 7.27
CA ALA A 376 5.99 36.96 6.27
C ALA A 376 6.47 37.73 5.03
N LYS A 377 5.69 38.72 4.55
CA LYS A 377 6.08 39.61 3.44
C LYS A 377 7.26 40.51 3.79
N ALA A 378 7.33 41.01 5.03
CA ALA A 378 8.47 41.80 5.49
C ALA A 378 9.77 40.96 5.52
N ILE A 379 9.72 39.75 6.08
CA ILE A 379 10.86 38.82 6.13
C ILE A 379 11.25 38.35 4.72
N LEU A 380 10.29 38.14 3.82
CA LEU A 380 10.56 37.82 2.41
C LEU A 380 11.32 38.96 1.70
N ALA A 381 10.91 40.21 1.90
CA ALA A 381 11.58 41.36 1.33
C ALA A 381 13.02 41.51 1.85
N GLU A 382 13.22 41.29 3.14
CA GLU A 382 14.54 41.31 3.78
C GLU A 382 15.44 40.16 3.29
N GLY A 383 14.90 38.93 3.22
CA GLY A 383 15.62 37.79 2.68
C GLY A 383 16.05 38.00 1.21
N ARG A 384 15.19 38.58 0.37
CA ARG A 384 15.55 38.94 -1.01
C ARG A 384 16.72 39.91 -1.09
N GLN A 385 16.83 40.84 -0.15
CA GLN A 385 17.94 41.78 -0.10
C GLN A 385 19.23 41.11 0.38
N ILE A 386 19.15 40.28 1.43
CA ILE A 386 20.29 39.58 2.01
C ILE A 386 20.90 38.59 1.01
N PHE A 387 20.07 37.84 0.29
CA PHE A 387 20.50 36.77 -0.62
C PHE A 387 20.55 37.19 -2.10
N ALA A 388 20.46 38.49 -2.42
CA ALA A 388 20.43 39.00 -3.80
C ALA A 388 21.65 38.57 -4.66
N ALA A 389 22.80 38.32 -4.03
CA ALA A 389 24.04 37.95 -4.70
C ALA A 389 24.15 36.45 -5.04
N SER A 390 23.26 35.61 -4.51
CA SER A 390 23.24 34.16 -4.71
C SER A 390 21.96 33.73 -5.42
N PRO A 391 22.00 33.38 -6.72
CA PRO A 391 20.81 32.99 -7.48
C PRO A 391 20.07 31.80 -6.87
N GLU A 392 20.79 30.81 -6.36
CA GLU A 392 20.23 29.60 -5.73
C GLU A 392 19.50 29.93 -4.43
N SER A 393 20.15 30.70 -3.55
CA SER A 393 19.54 31.17 -2.29
C SER A 393 18.35 32.08 -2.54
N LEU A 394 18.41 32.94 -3.56
CA LEU A 394 17.31 33.84 -3.92
C LEU A 394 16.10 33.05 -4.45
N ALA A 395 16.32 32.00 -5.25
CA ALA A 395 15.25 31.11 -5.71
C ALA A 395 14.54 30.43 -4.52
N LEU A 396 15.30 29.95 -3.54
CA LEU A 396 14.77 29.33 -2.33
C LEU A 396 13.93 30.29 -1.46
N ILE A 397 14.37 31.54 -1.36
CA ILE A 397 13.62 32.59 -0.64
C ILE A 397 12.33 32.95 -1.38
N ASN A 398 12.38 33.02 -2.71
CA ASN A 398 11.20 33.31 -3.53
C ASN A 398 10.16 32.20 -3.46
N SER A 399 10.58 30.93 -3.56
CA SER A 399 9.65 29.80 -3.47
C SER A 399 8.98 29.69 -2.10
N ALA A 400 9.67 30.09 -1.02
CA ALA A 400 9.08 30.19 0.31
C ALA A 400 7.94 31.23 0.40
N GLY A 401 7.94 32.24 -0.48
CA GLY A 401 6.97 33.32 -0.53
C GLY A 401 5.78 33.09 -1.47
N GLU A 402 5.77 32.02 -2.27
CA GLU A 402 4.71 31.75 -3.26
C GLU A 402 3.32 31.61 -2.63
N ALA A 403 3.24 31.17 -1.37
CA ALA A 403 1.98 31.07 -0.63
C ALA A 403 1.45 32.41 -0.07
N LEU A 404 2.17 33.52 -0.27
CA LEU A 404 1.82 34.86 0.24
C LEU A 404 1.27 35.81 -0.84
N GLU A 405 1.29 35.38 -2.10
CA GLU A 405 0.65 36.01 -3.26
C GLU A 405 -0.80 35.55 -3.37
#